data_AF-A0A1Q5RXS0-F1
#
_entry.id   AF-A0A1Q5RXS0-F1
#
_cell.length_a   1.000
_cell.length_b   1.000
_cell.length_c   1.000
_cell.angle_alpha   90.00
_cell.angle_beta   90.00
_cell.angle_gamma   90.00
#
_symmetry.space_group_name_H-M   'P 1'
#
loop_
_entity.id
_entity.type
_entity.pdbx_description
1 polymer ?
#
loop_
_entity_poly.entity_id
_entity_poly.type
_entity_poly.pdbx_seq_one_letter_code
_entity_poly.pdbx_strand_id
1 'polypeptide(L)'
;MPCRESDRSLKRLLIADRRGAVAFEMPFIFAFLFLVILLPLVDLALAGFNYISAYAALRGFGQYLQYNQPTDVTSTSTWLTTVRSRANADPRYPISDPTIICGDNQTGCSDASLSPKYYSFTTTVTLAPMVLGYALCSNSCTYTLSYSERFQ
;
A
#
# COMPACT_ATOMS: atom_id res chain seq x y z
N MET A 1 -41.64 -35.32 55.84
CA MET A 1 -40.87 -35.96 54.75
C MET A 1 -40.82 -34.99 53.58
N PRO A 2 -39.68 -34.38 53.21
CA PRO A 2 -39.62 -33.50 52.05
C PRO A 2 -39.07 -34.24 50.81
N CYS A 3 -39.75 -34.02 49.68
CA CYS A 3 -39.50 -34.64 48.38
C CYS A 3 -38.22 -34.14 47.71
N ARG A 4 -37.44 -35.07 47.16
CA ARG A 4 -36.16 -34.87 46.46
C ARG A 4 -36.40 -35.00 44.95
N GLU A 5 -36.85 -33.95 44.28
CA GLU A 5 -37.19 -34.01 42.84
C GLU A 5 -36.84 -32.76 42.01
N SER A 6 -35.92 -31.90 42.48
CA SER A 6 -35.59 -30.64 41.79
C SER A 6 -34.55 -30.76 40.64
N ASP A 7 -33.71 -31.80 40.65
CA ASP A 7 -32.47 -31.78 39.84
C ASP A 7 -32.64 -32.24 38.36
N ARG A 8 -33.76 -32.89 38.01
CA ARG A 8 -34.01 -33.35 36.63
C ARG A 8 -34.64 -32.30 35.71
N SER A 9 -35.24 -31.24 36.30
CA SER A 9 -35.98 -30.22 35.56
C SER A 9 -35.06 -29.27 34.78
N LEU A 10 -33.94 -28.87 35.40
CA LEU A 10 -33.05 -27.84 34.86
C LEU A 10 -32.32 -28.28 33.58
N LYS A 11 -31.87 -29.54 33.52
CA LYS A 11 -31.27 -30.12 32.31
C LYS A 11 -32.29 -30.23 31.17
N ARG A 12 -33.56 -30.53 31.48
CA ARG A 12 -34.63 -30.60 30.48
C ARG A 12 -35.02 -29.23 29.95
N LEU A 13 -35.02 -28.20 30.80
CA LEU A 13 -35.23 -26.81 30.40
C LEU A 13 -34.11 -26.32 29.45
N LEU A 14 -32.84 -26.59 29.77
CA LEU A 14 -31.71 -26.28 28.90
C LEU A 14 -31.74 -27.03 27.56
N ILE A 15 -32.25 -28.26 27.52
CA ILE A 15 -32.42 -29.05 26.29
C ILE A 15 -33.67 -28.62 25.49
N ALA A 16 -34.71 -28.11 26.15
CA ALA A 16 -35.92 -27.61 25.51
C ALA A 16 -35.69 -26.24 24.84
N ASP A 17 -34.77 -25.44 25.36
CA ASP A 17 -34.41 -24.12 24.81
C ASP A 17 -33.41 -24.22 23.64
N ARG A 18 -33.69 -25.10 22.68
CA ARG A 18 -32.91 -25.19 21.42
C ARG A 18 -32.93 -23.91 20.59
N ARG A 19 -33.90 -23.02 20.84
CA ARG A 19 -34.02 -21.72 20.16
C ARG A 19 -32.90 -20.75 20.55
N GLY A 20 -32.36 -20.85 21.77
CA GLY A 20 -31.22 -20.04 22.22
C GLY A 20 -29.90 -20.44 21.52
N ALA A 21 -29.67 -21.73 21.29
CA ALA A 21 -28.50 -22.21 20.56
C ALA A 21 -28.53 -21.75 19.08
N VAL A 22 -29.70 -21.82 18.43
CA VAL A 22 -29.89 -21.32 17.05
C VAL A 22 -29.72 -19.80 16.97
N ALA A 23 -30.06 -19.07 18.03
CA ALA A 23 -29.85 -17.62 18.09
C ALA A 23 -28.36 -17.21 18.16
N PHE A 24 -27.47 -18.10 18.60
CA PHE A 24 -26.01 -17.85 18.62
C PHE A 24 -25.32 -18.21 17.29
N GLU A 25 -25.95 -19.02 16.43
CA GLU A 25 -25.38 -19.35 15.12
C GLU A 25 -25.29 -18.11 14.22
N MET A 26 -26.33 -17.27 14.21
CA MET A 26 -26.36 -16.05 13.40
C MET A 26 -25.23 -15.07 13.74
N PRO A 27 -25.02 -14.62 14.99
CA PRO A 27 -23.90 -13.74 15.32
C PRO A 27 -22.53 -14.40 15.08
N PHE A 28 -22.41 -15.72 15.25
CA PHE A 28 -21.18 -16.45 14.94
C PHE A 28 -20.88 -16.45 13.44
N ILE A 29 -21.87 -16.69 12.59
CA ILE A 29 -21.75 -16.64 11.12
C ILE A 29 -21.41 -15.21 10.68
N PHE A 30 -22.07 -14.19 11.22
CA PHE A 30 -21.74 -12.80 10.92
C PHE A 30 -20.32 -12.46 11.36
N ALA A 31 -19.91 -12.84 12.58
CA ALA A 31 -18.54 -12.62 13.05
C ALA A 31 -17.52 -13.30 12.13
N PHE A 32 -17.77 -14.53 11.70
CA PHE A 32 -16.92 -15.23 10.73
C PHE A 32 -16.86 -14.49 9.39
N LEU A 33 -18.01 -14.04 8.86
CA LEU A 33 -18.08 -13.29 7.61
C LEU A 33 -17.34 -11.94 7.69
N PHE A 34 -17.43 -11.25 8.83
CA PHE A 34 -16.69 -10.02 9.08
C PHE A 34 -15.18 -10.26 9.17
N LEU A 35 -14.75 -11.25 9.96
CA LEU A 35 -13.33 -11.51 10.21
C LEU A 35 -12.60 -12.15 9.02
N VAL A 36 -13.28 -13.00 8.25
CA VAL A 36 -12.65 -13.81 7.19
C VAL A 36 -12.85 -13.21 5.81
N ILE A 37 -13.92 -12.43 5.59
CA ILE A 37 -14.22 -11.87 4.26
C ILE A 37 -14.07 -10.35 4.28
N LEU A 38 -14.85 -9.65 5.11
CA LEU A 38 -14.94 -8.18 5.02
C LEU A 38 -13.64 -7.50 5.44
N LEU A 39 -13.03 -7.87 6.58
CA LEU A 39 -11.78 -7.27 7.03
C LEU A 39 -10.61 -7.53 6.06
N PRO A 40 -10.39 -8.77 5.60
CA PRO A 40 -9.44 -9.05 4.53
C PRO A 40 -9.64 -8.24 3.24
N LEU A 41 -10.89 -8.08 2.82
CA LEU A 41 -11.21 -7.35 1.61
C LEU A 41 -10.90 -5.85 1.76
N VAL A 42 -11.18 -5.29 2.94
CA VAL A 42 -10.85 -3.89 3.26
C VAL A 42 -9.35 -3.66 3.25
N ASP A 43 -8.56 -4.57 3.84
CA ASP A 43 -7.09 -4.49 3.80
C ASP A 43 -6.56 -4.48 2.35
N LEU A 44 -7.09 -5.36 1.50
CA LEU A 44 -6.70 -5.44 0.10
C LEU A 44 -7.09 -4.17 -0.66
N ALA A 45 -8.29 -3.64 -0.40
CA ALA A 45 -8.76 -2.40 -1.01
C ALA A 45 -7.89 -1.20 -0.60
N LEU A 46 -7.59 -1.04 0.69
CA LEU A 46 -6.70 0.00 1.21
C LEU A 46 -5.30 -0.07 0.59
N ALA A 47 -4.74 -1.28 0.50
CA ALA A 47 -3.46 -1.50 -0.15
C ALA A 47 -3.50 -1.10 -1.64
N GLY A 48 -4.54 -1.51 -2.36
CA GLY A 48 -4.76 -1.14 -3.76
C GLY A 48 -4.89 0.36 -3.96
N PHE A 49 -5.68 1.04 -3.12
CA PHE A 49 -5.84 2.50 -3.19
C PHE A 49 -4.52 3.22 -2.97
N ASN A 50 -3.75 2.83 -1.94
CA ASN A 50 -2.43 3.41 -1.66
C ASN A 50 -1.43 3.18 -2.80
N TYR A 51 -1.46 2.01 -3.43
CA TYR A 51 -0.62 1.71 -4.59
C TYR A 51 -0.97 2.61 -5.79
N ILE A 52 -2.26 2.72 -6.11
CA ILE A 52 -2.73 3.50 -7.27
C ILE A 52 -2.46 5.00 -7.04
N SER A 53 -2.73 5.51 -5.85
CA SER A 53 -2.49 6.92 -5.52
C SER A 53 -1.00 7.27 -5.57
N ALA A 54 -0.14 6.40 -5.05
CA ALA A 54 1.30 6.57 -5.16
C ALA A 54 1.76 6.57 -6.63
N TYR A 55 1.31 5.59 -7.41
CA TYR A 55 1.66 5.51 -8.83
C TYR A 55 1.17 6.74 -9.62
N ALA A 56 -0.03 7.23 -9.31
CA ALA A 56 -0.57 8.45 -9.90
C ALA A 56 0.26 9.69 -9.52
N ALA A 57 0.74 9.78 -8.28
CA ALA A 57 1.65 10.84 -7.85
C ALA A 57 2.98 10.81 -8.64
N LEU A 58 3.54 9.62 -8.90
CA LEU A 58 4.77 9.48 -9.70
C LEU A 58 4.54 9.96 -11.13
N ARG A 59 3.44 9.53 -11.75
CA ARG A 59 3.11 9.96 -13.11
C ARG A 59 2.86 11.46 -13.18
N GLY A 60 2.17 12.03 -12.19
CA GLY A 60 1.94 13.48 -12.10
C GLY A 60 3.24 14.27 -11.96
N PHE A 61 4.18 13.77 -11.15
CA PHE A 61 5.51 14.37 -11.04
C PHE A 61 6.30 14.27 -12.35
N GLY A 62 6.20 13.14 -13.05
CA GLY A 62 6.80 12.97 -14.38
C GLY A 62 6.29 14.00 -15.39
N GLN A 63 4.97 14.15 -15.50
CA GLN A 63 4.37 15.20 -16.32
C GLN A 63 4.81 16.60 -15.89
N TYR A 64 4.91 16.86 -14.59
CA TYR A 64 5.40 18.14 -14.08
C TYR A 64 6.83 18.44 -14.52
N LEU A 65 7.72 17.44 -14.51
CA LEU A 65 9.09 17.56 -14.99
C LEU A 65 9.17 17.84 -16.49
N GLN A 66 8.27 17.25 -17.29
CA GLN A 66 8.21 17.52 -18.74
C GLN A 66 7.88 18.99 -19.04
N TYR A 67 6.98 19.61 -18.27
CA TYR A 67 6.60 21.01 -18.49
C TYR A 67 7.49 22.02 -17.77
N ASN A 68 8.12 21.62 -16.66
CA ASN A 68 8.97 22.49 -15.84
C ASN A 68 10.39 21.95 -15.79
N GLN A 69 10.99 21.73 -16.96
CA GLN A 69 12.36 21.27 -17.05
C GLN A 69 13.31 22.23 -16.31
N PRO A 70 14.26 21.72 -15.51
CA PRO A 70 15.32 22.53 -14.93
C PRO A 70 16.10 23.25 -16.04
N THR A 71 16.48 24.50 -15.79
CA THR A 71 17.14 25.39 -16.76
C THR A 71 18.51 24.88 -17.23
N ASP A 72 19.12 23.95 -16.49
CA ASP A 72 20.39 23.29 -16.84
C ASP A 72 20.18 21.77 -16.93
N VAL A 73 19.89 21.28 -18.14
CA VAL A 73 19.93 19.83 -18.47
C VAL A 73 21.36 19.34 -18.78
N THR A 74 22.32 20.26 -18.82
CA THR A 74 23.74 20.03 -19.11
C THR A 74 24.54 19.54 -17.90
N SER A 75 24.09 19.88 -16.69
CA SER A 75 24.73 19.44 -15.44
C SER A 75 23.80 18.47 -14.72
N THR A 76 24.15 17.19 -14.77
CA THR A 76 23.34 16.08 -14.20
C THR A 76 23.13 16.31 -12.70
N SER A 77 24.16 16.81 -12.02
CA SER A 77 24.15 17.14 -10.60
C SER A 77 23.13 18.23 -10.23
N THR A 78 23.05 19.32 -10.99
CA THR A 78 22.11 20.43 -10.75
C THR A 78 20.66 20.04 -11.05
N TRP A 79 20.45 19.20 -12.07
CA TRP A 79 19.14 18.62 -12.34
C TRP A 79 18.68 17.77 -11.16
N LEU A 80 19.52 16.85 -10.68
CA LEU A 80 19.20 15.95 -9.57
C LEU A 80 18.87 16.69 -8.27
N THR A 81 19.58 17.78 -7.96
CA THR A 81 19.28 18.59 -6.77
C THR A 81 17.96 19.33 -6.89
N THR A 82 17.65 19.87 -8.07
CA THR A 82 16.37 20.56 -8.34
C THR A 82 15.19 19.60 -8.33
N VAL A 83 15.35 18.41 -8.91
CA VAL A 83 14.32 17.38 -8.89
C VAL A 83 14.11 16.87 -7.47
N ARG A 84 15.17 16.63 -6.70
CA ARG A 84 15.08 16.21 -5.29
C ARG A 84 14.41 17.27 -4.41
N SER A 85 14.65 18.56 -4.64
CA SER A 85 13.99 19.62 -3.86
C SER A 85 12.48 19.70 -4.15
N ARG A 86 12.05 19.42 -5.38
CA ARG A 86 10.63 19.40 -5.76
C ARG A 86 9.93 18.08 -5.45
N ALA A 87 10.67 16.96 -5.48
CA ALA A 87 10.22 15.62 -5.13
C ALA A 87 9.71 15.51 -3.67
N ASN A 88 10.26 16.33 -2.77
CA ASN A 88 9.87 16.38 -1.36
C ASN A 88 8.71 17.35 -1.06
N ALA A 89 8.03 17.88 -2.09
CA ALA A 89 6.94 18.83 -1.90
C ALA A 89 5.66 18.18 -1.34
N ASP A 90 5.41 16.89 -1.63
CA ASP A 90 4.30 16.14 -1.04
C ASP A 90 4.83 15.13 0.00
N PRO A 91 4.58 15.36 1.30
CA PRO A 91 5.07 14.47 2.35
C PRO A 91 4.40 13.09 2.35
N ARG A 92 3.29 12.89 1.61
CA ARG A 92 2.55 11.62 1.59
C ARG A 92 3.19 10.57 0.68
N TYR A 93 3.83 10.99 -0.40
CA TYR A 93 4.49 10.12 -1.37
C TYR A 93 5.87 10.68 -1.73
N PRO A 94 6.84 10.60 -0.81
CA PRO A 94 8.17 11.15 -1.05
C PRO A 94 8.81 10.45 -2.24
N ILE A 95 9.21 11.24 -3.23
CA ILE A 95 9.91 10.72 -4.40
C ILE A 95 11.40 10.66 -4.05
N SER A 96 11.95 9.44 -4.08
CA SER A 96 13.30 9.08 -3.65
C SER A 96 14.14 8.66 -4.85
N ASP A 97 15.46 8.84 -4.73
CA ASP A 97 16.45 8.36 -5.70
C ASP A 97 16.15 8.72 -7.17
N PRO A 98 15.98 10.02 -7.51
CA PRO A 98 15.97 10.42 -8.90
C PRO A 98 17.34 10.06 -9.52
N THR A 99 17.31 9.43 -10.68
CA THR A 99 18.50 9.06 -11.45
C THR A 99 18.27 9.43 -12.91
N ILE A 100 19.34 9.89 -13.57
CA ILE A 100 19.33 10.20 -15.00
C ILE A 100 20.17 9.13 -15.70
N ILE A 101 19.63 8.58 -16.79
CA ILE A 101 20.26 7.54 -17.58
C ILE A 101 20.68 8.13 -18.94
N CYS A 102 21.97 7.97 -19.25
CA CYS A 102 22.59 8.45 -20.47
C CYS A 102 22.82 7.27 -21.42
N GLY A 103 22.20 7.33 -22.61
CA GLY A 103 22.31 6.29 -23.64
C GLY A 103 21.45 5.04 -23.39
N ASP A 104 21.72 3.99 -24.16
CA ASP A 104 20.93 2.75 -24.18
C ASP A 104 21.40 1.68 -23.17
N ASN A 105 22.53 1.92 -22.51
CA ASN A 105 23.18 0.93 -21.62
C ASN A 105 22.72 1.01 -20.16
N GLN A 106 21.65 1.74 -19.85
CA GLN A 106 21.12 1.95 -18.49
C GLN A 106 22.16 2.49 -17.47
N THR A 107 23.21 3.12 -17.95
CA THR A 107 24.26 3.72 -17.13
C THR A 107 23.87 5.11 -16.68
N GLY A 108 24.10 5.41 -15.40
CA GLY A 108 23.89 6.73 -14.82
C GLY A 108 24.70 7.79 -15.56
N CYS A 109 24.09 8.94 -15.80
CA CYS A 109 24.76 10.09 -16.40
C CYS A 109 25.85 10.62 -15.46
N SER A 110 27.02 10.89 -16.03
CA SER A 110 28.04 11.76 -15.46
C SER A 110 28.12 13.06 -16.27
N ASP A 111 28.60 14.16 -15.68
CA ASP A 111 28.71 15.46 -16.36
C ASP A 111 29.61 15.42 -17.63
N ALA A 112 30.33 14.31 -17.87
CA ALA A 112 31.18 14.07 -19.03
C ALA A 112 30.55 13.20 -20.14
N SER A 113 29.30 12.73 -19.97
CA SER A 113 28.67 11.74 -20.85
C SER A 113 27.42 12.28 -21.55
N LEU A 114 27.28 11.87 -22.83
CA LEU A 114 26.16 11.96 -23.78
C LEU A 114 24.82 12.53 -23.27
N SER A 115 24.15 13.29 -24.14
CA SER A 115 22.81 13.85 -23.95
C SER A 115 21.86 12.92 -23.15
N PRO A 116 21.24 13.41 -22.06
CA PRO A 116 20.38 12.62 -21.19
C PRO A 116 19.17 12.07 -21.96
N LYS A 117 18.90 10.77 -21.83
CA LYS A 117 17.86 10.08 -22.62
C LYS A 117 16.66 9.68 -21.77
N TYR A 118 16.90 9.17 -20.58
CA TYR A 118 15.83 8.77 -19.65
C TYR A 118 16.07 9.33 -18.26
N TYR A 119 14.98 9.47 -17.51
CA TYR A 119 15.03 9.71 -16.09
C TYR A 119 14.14 8.71 -15.37
N SER A 120 14.58 8.30 -14.19
CA SER A 120 13.87 7.39 -13.32
C SER A 120 13.83 7.92 -11.90
N PHE A 121 12.78 7.59 -11.20
CA PHE A 121 12.59 7.94 -9.80
C PHE A 121 11.77 6.87 -9.11
N THR A 122 11.88 6.81 -7.80
CA THR A 122 11.19 5.82 -6.99
C THR A 122 10.33 6.49 -5.93
N THR A 123 9.34 5.80 -5.39
CA THR A 123 8.71 6.19 -4.14
C THR A 123 8.55 4.98 -3.25
N THR A 124 8.47 5.23 -1.95
CA THR A 124 8.21 4.21 -0.95
C THR A 124 6.83 4.41 -0.38
N VAL A 125 6.02 3.34 -0.39
CA VAL A 125 4.70 3.32 0.24
C VAL A 125 4.73 2.32 1.39
N THR A 126 4.23 2.72 2.54
CA THR A 126 4.09 1.84 3.71
C THR A 126 2.64 1.42 3.85
N LEU A 127 2.39 0.11 3.82
CA LEU A 127 1.09 -0.48 4.11
C LEU A 127 0.96 -0.73 5.63
N ALA A 128 -0.26 -0.62 6.14
CA ALA A 128 -0.60 -0.99 7.52
C ALA A 128 -1.84 -1.90 7.53
N PRO A 129 -1.71 -3.16 7.06
CA PRO A 129 -2.83 -4.11 7.04
C PRO A 129 -3.21 -4.56 8.46
N MET A 130 -4.50 -4.79 8.69
CA MET A 130 -5.03 -5.18 10.01
C MET A 130 -5.04 -6.71 10.21
N VAL A 131 -5.41 -7.46 9.17
CA VAL A 131 -5.61 -8.92 9.18
C VAL A 131 -4.67 -9.62 8.22
N LEU A 132 -4.44 -9.06 7.02
CA LEU A 132 -3.56 -9.65 6.01
C LEU A 132 -2.07 -9.33 6.21
N GLY A 133 -1.65 -8.97 7.44
CA GLY A 133 -0.27 -8.62 7.75
C GLY A 133 0.74 -9.62 7.23
N TYR A 134 0.55 -10.91 7.49
CA TYR A 134 1.49 -11.96 7.05
C TYR A 134 1.46 -12.22 5.54
N ALA A 135 0.31 -12.04 4.88
CA ALA A 135 0.14 -12.30 3.46
C ALA A 135 0.63 -11.15 2.58
N LEU A 136 0.42 -9.91 3.03
CA LEU A 136 0.89 -8.71 2.33
C LEU A 136 2.34 -8.42 2.73
N CYS A 137 2.64 -8.37 4.02
CA CYS A 137 3.95 -8.01 4.55
C CYS A 137 4.73 -9.23 5.01
N SER A 138 5.38 -9.93 4.08
CA SER A 138 6.20 -11.12 4.42
C SER A 138 7.43 -10.79 5.28
N ASN A 139 8.09 -9.65 5.03
CA ASN A 139 9.27 -9.18 5.78
C ASN A 139 9.25 -7.67 6.06
N SER A 140 8.66 -6.87 5.17
CA SER A 140 8.44 -5.44 5.34
C SER A 140 7.11 -5.04 4.72
N CYS A 141 6.40 -4.09 5.33
CA CYS A 141 5.19 -3.50 4.74
C CYS A 141 5.50 -2.32 3.83
N THR A 142 6.77 -2.07 3.53
CA THR A 142 7.23 -1.01 2.65
C THR A 142 7.48 -1.55 1.26
N TYR A 143 6.88 -0.90 0.25
CA TYR A 143 7.05 -1.24 -1.17
C TYR A 143 7.64 -0.05 -1.90
N THR A 144 8.64 -0.33 -2.72
CA THR A 144 9.29 0.65 -3.58
C THR A 144 8.69 0.55 -4.97
N LEU A 145 8.07 1.64 -5.45
CA LEU A 145 7.56 1.76 -6.80
C LEU A 145 8.57 2.53 -7.63
N SER A 146 8.95 1.99 -8.78
CA SER A 146 9.83 2.66 -9.75
C SER A 146 9.01 3.21 -10.91
N TYR A 147 9.36 4.41 -11.36
CA TYR A 147 8.86 5.00 -12.58
C TYR A 147 10.04 5.48 -13.43
N SER A 148 9.93 5.31 -14.74
CA SER A 148 10.94 5.75 -15.70
C SER A 148 10.27 6.32 -16.95
N GLU A 149 10.78 7.43 -17.46
CA GLU A 149 10.33 8.00 -18.71
C GLU A 149 11.47 8.65 -19.49
N ARG A 150 11.21 8.95 -20.76
CA ARG A 150 12.19 9.52 -21.69
C ARG A 150 12.14 11.05 -21.64
N PHE A 151 13.28 11.71 -21.80
CA PHE A 151 13.30 13.13 -22.15
C PHE A 151 12.76 13.33 -23.57
N GLN A 152 11.89 14.33 -23.76
CA GLN A 152 11.28 14.66 -25.04
C GLN A 152 12.19 15.59 -25.86
#